data_AF-A0A382R296-F1
#
_entry.id   AF-A0A382R296-F1
#
_cell.length_a   1.000
_cell.length_b   1.000
_cell.length_c   1.000
_cell.angle_alpha   90.00
_cell.angle_beta   90.00
_cell.angle_gamma   90.00
#
_symmetry.space_group_name_H-M   'P 1'
#
loop_
_entity.id
_entity.type
_entity.pdbx_description
1 polymer ?
#
loop_
_entity_poly.entity_id
_entity_poly.type
_entity_poly.pdbx_seq_one_letter_code
_entity_poly.pdbx_strand_id
1 'polypeptide(L)'
;YNLPADRYCMHETVLSASRQKDRGIAGLDIAKRLLDFGIHAPTMYFPMIVEEALMIEPTESESKETLDHFIAVMRQIDDETNNNAELVSEAPHDLPVTRLDEASAARKPILRWSSVDSDDQ
;
A
#
# COMPACT_ATOMS: atom_id res chain seq x y z
N TYR A 1 3.67 -12.86 -3.59
CA TYR A 1 4.13 -12.65 -2.20
C TYR A 1 4.97 -13.83 -1.74
N ASN A 2 6.00 -13.55 -0.95
CA ASN A 2 6.83 -14.56 -0.30
C ASN A 2 6.57 -14.54 1.21
N LEU A 3 6.57 -15.71 1.83
CA LEU A 3 6.55 -15.83 3.28
C LEU A 3 7.99 -15.94 3.78
N PRO A 4 8.56 -14.93 4.48
CA PRO A 4 9.96 -14.93 4.89
C PRO A 4 10.30 -16.01 5.93
N ALA A 5 9.32 -16.42 6.73
CA ALA A 5 9.48 -17.46 7.74
C ALA A 5 8.30 -18.44 7.66
N ASP A 6 8.58 -19.66 7.22
CA ASP A 6 7.59 -20.75 7.11
C ASP A 6 7.32 -21.37 8.49
N ARG A 7 6.47 -20.70 9.26
CA ARG A 7 6.01 -21.12 10.59
C ARG A 7 4.60 -20.62 10.84
N TYR A 8 3.90 -21.26 11.78
CA TYR A 8 2.69 -20.67 12.34
C TYR A 8 3.02 -19.34 13.02
N CYS A 9 2.30 -18.30 12.63
CA CYS A 9 2.32 -17.00 13.27
C CYS A 9 1.22 -16.90 14.34
N MET A 10 1.27 -15.85 15.16
CA MET A 10 0.23 -15.58 16.17
C MET A 10 -0.79 -14.60 15.59
N HIS A 11 -0.92 -13.40 16.15
CA HIS A 11 -1.92 -12.40 15.76
C HIS A 11 -1.59 -11.64 14.46
N GLU A 12 -0.35 -11.70 14.00
CA GLU A 12 0.14 -10.99 12.81
C GLU A 12 1.03 -11.87 11.92
N THR A 13 1.15 -11.52 10.64
CA THR A 13 2.10 -12.14 9.70
C THR A 13 2.78 -11.10 8.84
N VAL A 14 4.01 -11.38 8.39
CA VAL A 14 4.77 -10.51 7.49
C VAL A 14 4.90 -11.22 6.14
N LEU A 15 4.42 -10.57 5.08
CA LEU A 15 4.64 -10.99 3.70
C LEU A 15 5.69 -10.09 3.06
N SER A 16 6.54 -10.66 2.21
CA SER A 16 7.44 -9.90 1.34
C SER A 16 6.83 -9.76 -0.05
N ALA A 17 6.77 -8.53 -0.56
CA ALA A 17 6.39 -8.23 -1.94
C ALA A 17 7.59 -8.24 -2.92
N SER A 18 8.72 -8.88 -2.56
CA SER A 18 9.92 -9.00 -3.40
C SER A 18 9.62 -9.56 -4.80
N ARG A 19 8.73 -10.55 -4.94
CA ARG A 19 8.33 -11.07 -6.26
C ARG A 19 7.60 -10.05 -7.12
N GLN A 20 6.79 -9.20 -6.50
CA GLN A 20 6.13 -8.10 -7.19
C GLN A 20 7.16 -7.05 -7.58
N LYS A 21 8.15 -6.80 -6.73
CA LYS A 21 9.27 -5.89 -6.99
C LYS A 21 10.11 -6.32 -8.18
N ASP A 22 10.39 -7.62 -8.32
CA ASP A 22 11.07 -8.18 -9.49
C ASP A 22 10.30 -7.91 -10.81
N ARG A 23 8.99 -7.70 -10.73
CA ARG A 23 8.11 -7.33 -11.85
C ARG A 23 7.93 -5.81 -12.01
N GLY A 24 8.66 -5.01 -11.24
CA GLY A 24 8.61 -3.54 -11.29
C GLY A 24 7.56 -2.89 -10.39
N ILE A 25 6.84 -3.66 -9.57
CA ILE A 25 5.80 -3.16 -8.66
C ILE A 25 6.31 -3.17 -7.22
N ALA A 26 6.46 -1.99 -6.61
CA ALA A 26 6.88 -1.88 -5.21
C ALA A 26 5.75 -2.27 -4.25
N GLY A 27 6.10 -2.61 -3.01
CA GLY A 27 5.12 -2.82 -1.94
C GLY A 27 4.24 -1.59 -1.72
N LEU A 28 4.79 -0.38 -1.87
CA LEU A 28 4.01 0.86 -1.83
C LEU A 28 2.90 0.90 -2.89
N ASP A 29 3.13 0.36 -4.09
CA ASP A 29 2.12 0.33 -5.15
C ASP A 29 0.97 -0.61 -4.78
N ILE A 30 1.29 -1.76 -4.18
CA ILE A 30 0.28 -2.69 -3.63
C ILE A 30 -0.52 -2.01 -2.51
N ALA A 31 0.15 -1.27 -1.63
CA ALA A 31 -0.49 -0.51 -0.56
C ALA A 31 -1.46 0.56 -1.10
N LYS A 32 -1.07 1.28 -2.16
CA LYS A 32 -1.97 2.24 -2.82
C LYS A 32 -3.11 1.54 -3.55
N ARG A 33 -2.85 0.40 -4.18
CA ARG A 33 -3.88 -0.37 -4.88
C ARG A 33 -4.93 -0.94 -3.93
N LEU A 34 -4.56 -1.33 -2.70
CA LEU A 34 -5.53 -1.73 -1.66
C LEU A 34 -6.57 -0.63 -1.36
N LEU A 35 -6.18 0.64 -1.48
CA LEU A 35 -7.10 1.76 -1.22
C LEU A 35 -8.26 1.82 -2.22
N ASP A 36 -8.04 1.40 -3.47
CA ASP A 36 -9.10 1.32 -4.49
C ASP A 36 -10.15 0.26 -4.14
N PHE A 37 -9.79 -0.73 -3.32
CA PHE A 37 -10.72 -1.72 -2.78
C PHE A 37 -11.34 -1.31 -1.43
N GLY A 38 -11.11 -0.08 -0.98
CA GLY A 38 -11.58 0.41 0.32
C GLY A 38 -10.82 -0.21 1.51
N ILE A 39 -9.65 -0.79 1.28
CA ILE A 39 -8.83 -1.43 2.31
C ILE A 39 -7.68 -0.51 2.67
N HIS A 40 -7.57 -0.14 3.95
CA HIS A 40 -6.39 0.56 4.43
C HIS A 40 -5.17 -0.36 4.35
N ALA A 41 -4.05 0.17 3.86
CA ALA A 41 -2.82 -0.60 3.75
C ALA A 41 -2.35 -1.14 5.12
N PRO A 42 -1.76 -2.35 5.16
CA PRO A 42 -1.13 -2.87 6.37
C PRO A 42 0.11 -2.04 6.76
N THR A 43 0.77 -2.42 7.85
CA THR A 43 2.06 -1.81 8.19
C THR A 43 3.08 -2.12 7.10
N MET A 44 3.74 -1.08 6.58
CA MET A 44 4.64 -1.16 5.44
C MET A 44 6.10 -1.06 5.88
N TYR A 45 7.00 -1.73 5.17
CA TYR A 45 8.46 -1.60 5.32
C TYR A 45 9.00 -1.84 6.74
N PHE A 46 8.24 -2.59 7.53
CA PHE A 46 8.61 -3.04 8.86
C PHE A 46 8.16 -4.51 9.03
N PRO A 47 8.98 -5.38 9.65
CA PRO A 47 10.35 -5.14 10.12
C PRO A 47 11.35 -4.96 8.96
N MET A 48 12.39 -4.14 9.16
CA MET A 48 13.35 -3.78 8.09
C MET A 48 14.21 -4.95 7.56
N ILE A 49 14.21 -6.10 8.23
CA ILE A 49 14.90 -7.31 7.79
C ILE A 49 14.15 -8.07 6.69
N VAL A 50 12.93 -7.64 6.35
CA VAL A 50 12.12 -8.20 5.26
C VAL A 50 12.01 -7.14 4.16
N GLU A 51 12.48 -7.48 2.97
CA GLU A 51 12.38 -6.61 1.79
C GLU A 51 10.91 -6.49 1.33
N GLU A 52 10.50 -5.25 1.03
CA GLU A 52 9.13 -4.91 0.60
C GLU A 52 8.08 -5.51 1.54
N ALA A 53 8.30 -5.33 2.85
CA ALA A 53 7.49 -5.91 3.91
C ALA A 53 6.06 -5.34 3.95
N LEU A 54 5.09 -6.25 4.06
CA LEU A 54 3.68 -6.02 4.34
C LEU A 54 3.33 -6.79 5.63
N MET A 55 3.19 -6.09 6.76
CA MET A 55 2.90 -6.69 8.07
C MET A 55 1.41 -6.53 8.40
N ILE A 56 0.71 -7.66 8.38
CA ILE A 56 -0.75 -7.75 8.43
C ILE A 56 -1.18 -8.31 9.78
N GLU A 57 -1.99 -7.53 10.50
CA GLU A 57 -2.61 -7.89 11.78
C GLU A 57 -4.12 -7.60 11.68
N PRO A 58 -4.99 -8.61 11.51
CA PRO A 58 -6.42 -8.38 11.39
C PRO A 58 -7.12 -8.08 12.72
N THR A 59 -6.52 -8.48 13.86
CA THR A 59 -7.16 -8.54 15.19
C THR A 59 -8.31 -9.55 15.27
N GLU A 60 -8.80 -9.80 16.48
CA GLU A 60 -9.88 -10.76 16.75
C GLU A 60 -11.28 -10.24 16.39
N SER A 61 -11.42 -8.93 16.16
CA SER A 61 -12.72 -8.30 15.90
C SER A 61 -13.19 -8.47 14.46
N GLU A 62 -12.28 -8.77 13.53
CA GLU A 62 -12.61 -8.92 12.12
C GLU A 62 -13.24 -10.26 11.80
N SER A 63 -14.24 -10.23 10.91
CA SER A 63 -14.96 -11.42 10.50
C SER A 63 -14.14 -12.28 9.54
N LYS A 64 -14.44 -13.57 9.46
CA LYS A 64 -13.85 -14.46 8.43
C LYS A 64 -14.10 -13.91 7.01
N GLU A 65 -15.26 -13.33 6.76
CA GLU A 65 -15.61 -12.74 5.47
C GLU A 65 -14.68 -11.56 5.13
N THR A 66 -14.36 -10.70 6.10
CA THR A 66 -13.38 -9.63 5.92
C THR A 66 -12.00 -10.20 5.55
N LEU A 67 -11.56 -11.25 6.23
CA LEU A 67 -10.27 -11.90 5.95
C LEU A 67 -10.24 -12.52 4.55
N ASP A 68 -11.30 -13.23 4.17
CA ASP A 68 -11.44 -13.84 2.85
C ASP A 68 -11.42 -12.76 1.75
N HIS A 69 -12.11 -11.63 1.98
CA HIS A 69 -12.10 -10.49 1.08
C HIS A 69 -10.70 -9.89 0.92
N PHE A 70 -10.00 -9.64 2.03
CA PHE A 70 -8.61 -9.16 2.00
C PHE A 70 -7.69 -10.10 1.21
N ILE A 71 -7.80 -11.41 1.45
CA ILE A 71 -7.01 -12.42 0.72
C ILE A 71 -7.35 -12.42 -0.78
N ALA A 72 -8.63 -12.32 -1.13
CA ALA A 72 -9.07 -12.25 -2.52
C ALA A 72 -8.50 -11.02 -3.23
N VAL A 73 -8.58 -9.84 -2.58
CA VAL A 73 -8.00 -8.60 -3.10
C VAL A 73 -6.48 -8.72 -3.26
N MET A 74 -5.76 -9.23 -2.26
CA MET A 74 -4.31 -9.42 -2.35
C MET A 74 -3.91 -10.31 -3.53
N ARG A 75 -4.67 -11.38 -3.78
CA ARG A 75 -4.46 -12.27 -4.95
C ARG A 75 -4.80 -11.58 -6.26
N GLN A 76 -5.86 -10.79 -6.30
CA GLN A 76 -6.22 -10.01 -7.47
C GLN A 76 -5.11 -9.00 -7.82
N ILE A 77 -4.60 -8.25 -6.83
CA ILE A 77 -3.50 -7.31 -7.04
C ILE A 77 -2.25 -8.04 -7.56
N ASP A 78 -1.94 -9.23 -7.04
CA ASP A 78 -0.82 -10.03 -7.54
C ASP A 78 -0.98 -10.43 -9.02
N ASP A 79 -2.20 -10.78 -9.44
CA ASP A 79 -2.51 -11.05 -10.85
C ASP A 79 -2.39 -9.78 -11.72
N GLU A 80 -2.94 -8.66 -11.23
CA GLU A 80 -2.81 -7.34 -11.86
C GLU A 80 -1.34 -6.96 -12.08
N THR A 81 -0.43 -7.30 -11.15
CA THR A 81 1.02 -7.03 -11.36
C THR A 81 1.63 -7.75 -12.58
N ASN A 82 1.03 -8.84 -13.09
CA ASN A 82 1.49 -9.51 -14.31
C ASN A 82 0.76 -9.03 -15.56
N ASN A 83 -0.54 -8.78 -15.43
CA ASN A 83 -1.42 -8.56 -16.59
C ASN A 83 -1.66 -7.08 -16.89
N ASN A 84 -1.55 -6.21 -15.88
CA ASN A 84 -1.79 -4.78 -15.96
C ASN A 84 -1.02 -4.02 -14.86
N ALA A 85 0.31 -3.99 -14.99
CA ALA A 85 1.20 -3.38 -14.00
C ALA A 85 0.92 -1.88 -13.80
N GLU A 86 0.54 -1.16 -14.87
CA GLU A 86 0.22 0.26 -14.84
C GLU A 86 -0.91 0.56 -13.85
N LEU A 87 -1.99 -0.25 -13.89
CA LEU A 87 -3.11 -0.15 -12.95
C LEU A 87 -2.67 -0.26 -11.48
N VAL A 88 -1.63 -1.02 -11.17
CA VAL A 88 -1.14 -1.12 -9.77
C VAL A 88 -0.25 0.08 -9.43
N SER A 89 0.62 0.49 -10.35
CA SER A 89 1.57 1.60 -10.14
C SER A 89 0.90 2.98 -10.09
N GLU A 90 -0.21 3.17 -10.79
CA GLU A 90 -0.92 4.46 -10.87
C GLU A 90 -1.94 4.65 -9.73
N ALA A 91 -2.23 3.60 -8.97
CA ALA A 91 -3.15 3.66 -7.84
C ALA A 91 -2.73 4.73 -6.80
N PRO A 92 -3.70 5.37 -6.09
CA PRO A 92 -5.14 5.09 -6.12
C PRO A 92 -5.90 5.88 -7.21
N HIS A 93 -7.06 5.36 -7.63
CA HIS A 93 -7.91 5.90 -8.69
C HIS A 93 -9.24 6.46 -8.20
N ASP A 94 -9.82 5.86 -7.15
CA ASP A 94 -11.20 6.16 -6.71
C ASP A 94 -11.25 7.16 -5.54
N LEU A 95 -10.10 7.57 -5.01
CA LEU A 95 -10.01 8.50 -3.89
C LEU A 95 -10.05 9.96 -4.33
N PRO A 96 -10.49 10.90 -3.47
CA PRO A 96 -10.52 12.34 -3.78
C PRO A 96 -9.16 12.94 -4.15
N VAL A 97 -8.06 12.29 -3.72
CA VAL A 97 -6.69 12.71 -3.98
C VAL A 97 -5.86 11.47 -4.33
N THR A 98 -4.99 11.62 -5.33
CA THR A 98 -4.07 10.58 -5.81
C THR A 98 -2.74 10.63 -5.05
N ARG A 99 -1.67 10.06 -5.63
CA ARG A 99 -0.31 10.16 -5.06
C ARG A 99 0.11 11.62 -4.92
N LEU A 100 0.56 11.96 -3.72
CA LEU A 100 1.13 13.26 -3.41
C LEU A 100 2.60 13.30 -3.85
N ASP A 101 3.05 14.48 -4.27
CA ASP A 101 4.48 14.72 -4.52
C ASP A 101 5.21 14.93 -3.18
N GLU A 102 5.53 13.81 -2.52
CA GLU A 102 6.28 13.78 -1.25
C GLU A 102 7.66 14.46 -1.39
N ALA A 103 8.28 14.31 -2.56
CA ALA A 103 9.58 14.88 -2.87
C ALA A 103 9.55 16.42 -2.89
N SER A 104 8.52 17.01 -3.48
CA SER A 104 8.31 18.45 -3.46
C SER A 104 7.84 18.93 -2.09
N ALA A 105 6.94 18.21 -1.43
CA ALA A 105 6.45 18.56 -0.10
C ALA A 105 7.58 18.62 0.95
N ALA A 106 8.54 17.68 0.88
CA ALA A 106 9.71 17.67 1.75
C ALA A 106 10.72 18.79 1.44
N ARG A 107 10.87 19.18 0.17
CA ARG A 107 11.83 20.21 -0.27
C ARG A 107 11.29 21.64 -0.19
N LYS A 108 9.97 21.82 -0.34
CA LYS A 108 9.27 23.11 -0.35
C LYS A 108 8.02 23.04 0.55
N PRO A 109 8.19 22.87 1.86
CA PRO A 109 7.07 22.60 2.75
C PRO A 109 6.19 23.85 2.96
N ILE A 110 4.88 23.71 2.71
CA ILE A 110 3.87 24.70 3.08
C ILE A 110 3.25 24.23 4.40
N LEU A 111 3.76 24.76 5.52
CA LEU A 111 3.46 24.27 6.88
C LEU A 111 2.26 24.97 7.55
N ARG A 112 1.78 26.06 6.96
CA ARG A 112 0.62 26.80 7.45
C ARG A 112 -0.24 27.21 6.28
N TRP A 113 -1.53 27.29 6.53
CA TRP A 113 -2.44 27.96 5.63
C TRP A 113 -2.13 29.47 5.61
N SER A 114 -2.18 30.07 4.43
CA SER A 114 -2.16 31.51 4.24
C SER A 114 -3.34 31.87 3.34
N SER A 115 -4.10 32.91 3.70
CA SER A 115 -4.97 33.54 2.71
C SER A 115 -4.10 33.94 1.53
N VAL A 116 -4.51 33.57 0.32
CA VAL A 116 -3.92 34.17 -0.87
C VAL A 116 -4.38 35.62 -0.83
N ASP A 117 -3.56 36.50 -0.27
CA ASP A 117 -3.81 37.92 -0.36
C ASP A 117 -3.73 38.29 -1.84
N SER A 118 -4.77 38.96 -2.30
CA SER A 118 -4.97 39.42 -3.66
C SER A 118 -3.98 40.54 -4.00
N ASP A 119 -2.70 40.22 -4.17
CA ASP A 119 -1.68 41.16 -4.66
C ASP A 119 -0.60 40.40 -5.43
N ASP A 120 -0.91 40.07 -6.69
CA ASP A 120 0.07 40.04 -7.78
C ASP A 120 -0.64 40.56 -9.03
N GLN A 121 -0.44 41.85 -9.27
CA GLN A 121 -0.76 42.59 -10.48
C GLN A 121 0.55 42.81 -11.26
#